data_AF-A0A4R9LNQ3-F1
#
_entry.id   AF-A0A4R9LNQ3-F1
#
_cell.length_a   1.000
_cell.length_b   1.000
_cell.length_c   1.000
_cell.angle_alpha   90.00
_cell.angle_beta   90.00
_cell.angle_gamma   90.00
#
_symmetry.space_group_name_H-M   'P 1'
#
loop_
_entity.id
_entity.type
_entity.pdbx_description
1 polymer ?
#
loop_
_entity_poly.entity_id
_entity_poly.type
_entity_poly.pdbx_seq_one_letter_code
_entity_poly.pdbx_strand_id
1 'polypeptide(L)'
;MSISERQLELIKESAHLLVREINLTNEEAIQLISRCIKKELTKRNITMEMLNISPKPDRTSFIRAVVQHVQDAIQENPYWRTKHLNKSIESFYKVLHDTWTRE
;
A
#
# COMPACT_ATOMS: atom_id res chain seq x y z
N MET A 1 -12.60 -8.30 11.65
CA MET A 1 -12.54 -7.94 10.21
C MET A 1 -11.37 -8.71 9.61
N SER A 2 -11.64 -9.80 8.90
CA SER A 2 -10.64 -10.63 8.23
C SER A 2 -10.13 -9.89 7.00
N ILE A 3 -8.82 -9.65 6.95
CA ILE A 3 -8.12 -9.20 5.74
C ILE A 3 -8.32 -10.30 4.69
N SER A 4 -8.88 -9.97 3.53
CA SER A 4 -9.07 -10.97 2.45
C SER A 4 -7.71 -11.53 2.02
N GLU A 5 -7.67 -12.78 1.58
CA GLU A 5 -6.44 -13.47 1.16
C GLU A 5 -5.68 -12.66 0.09
N ARG A 6 -6.43 -12.03 -0.84
CA ARG A 6 -5.92 -11.10 -1.86
C ARG A 6 -5.28 -9.84 -1.27
N GLN A 7 -5.85 -9.25 -0.23
CA GLN A 7 -5.21 -8.15 0.49
C GLN A 7 -3.93 -8.61 1.18
N LEU A 8 -3.91 -9.82 1.71
CA LEU A 8 -2.78 -10.40 2.43
C LEU A 8 -1.60 -10.66 1.48
N GLU A 9 -1.86 -11.16 0.26
CA GLU A 9 -0.85 -11.24 -0.81
C GLU A 9 -0.35 -9.86 -1.24
N LEU A 10 -1.26 -8.92 -1.50
CA LEU A 10 -0.92 -7.54 -1.88
C LEU A 10 0.00 -6.88 -0.84
N ILE A 11 -0.36 -7.02 0.44
CA ILE A 11 0.41 -6.46 1.55
C ILE A 11 1.77 -7.17 1.66
N LYS A 12 1.85 -8.50 1.49
CA LYS A 12 3.10 -9.25 1.58
C LYS A 12 4.07 -8.94 0.44
N GLU A 13 3.60 -8.93 -0.81
CA GLU A 13 4.45 -8.60 -1.98
C GLU A 13 4.97 -7.17 -1.89
N SER A 14 4.09 -6.25 -1.49
CA SER A 14 4.44 -4.84 -1.39
C SER A 14 5.32 -4.55 -0.16
N ALA A 15 5.14 -5.28 0.94
CA ALA A 15 5.98 -5.19 2.13
C ALA A 15 7.42 -5.66 1.85
N HIS A 16 7.62 -6.74 1.09
CA HIS A 16 8.96 -7.20 0.71
C HIS A 16 9.78 -6.12 0.00
N LEU A 17 9.15 -5.26 -0.83
CA LEU A 17 9.83 -4.14 -1.46
C LEU A 17 10.22 -3.04 -0.47
N LEU A 18 9.33 -2.70 0.46
CA LEU A 18 9.62 -1.70 1.48
C LEU A 18 10.73 -2.19 2.43
N VAL A 19 10.76 -3.47 2.81
CA VAL A 19 11.81 -4.06 3.65
C VAL A 19 13.20 -4.01 2.99
N ARG A 20 13.25 -4.19 1.67
CA ARG A 20 14.52 -4.24 0.94
C ARG A 20 15.14 -2.86 0.72
N GLU A 21 14.30 -1.83 0.58
CA GLU A 21 14.70 -0.49 0.17
C GLU A 21 14.64 0.56 1.31
N ILE A 22 13.95 0.21 2.38
CA ILE A 22 13.71 1.03 3.58
C ILE A 22 14.06 0.12 4.76
N ASN A 23 14.69 0.64 5.80
CA ASN A 23 15.05 -0.12 7.01
C ASN A 23 13.83 -0.51 7.86
N LEU A 24 12.76 -0.98 7.22
CA LEU A 24 11.56 -1.53 7.82
C LEU A 24 11.74 -3.04 7.97
N THR A 25 11.32 -3.57 9.11
CA THR A 25 11.08 -5.00 9.23
C THR A 25 9.82 -5.39 8.44
N ASN A 26 9.71 -6.68 8.10
CA ASN A 26 8.55 -7.19 7.37
C ASN A 26 7.23 -6.90 8.12
N GLU A 27 7.25 -7.04 9.45
CA GLU A 27 6.10 -6.75 10.29
C GLU A 27 5.72 -5.26 10.29
N GLU A 28 6.69 -4.35 10.40
CA GLU A 28 6.45 -2.92 10.31
C GLU A 28 5.89 -2.51 8.94
N ALA A 29 6.43 -3.08 7.86
CA ALA A 29 5.95 -2.81 6.51
C ALA A 29 4.49 -3.28 6.32
N ILE A 30 4.16 -4.49 6.79
CA ILE A 30 2.80 -5.04 6.76
C ILE A 30 1.84 -4.15 7.55
N GLN A 31 2.21 -3.75 8.77
CA GLN A 31 1.39 -2.89 9.62
C GLN A 31 1.19 -1.51 8.99
N LEU A 32 2.24 -0.92 8.42
CA LEU A 32 2.21 0.37 7.76
C LEU A 32 1.24 0.37 6.57
N ILE A 33 1.38 -0.60 5.66
CA ILE A 33 0.52 -0.71 4.48
C ILE A 33 -0.94 -0.96 4.90
N SER A 34 -1.15 -1.89 5.85
CA SER A 34 -2.50 -2.20 6.37
C SER A 34 -3.19 -0.97 6.96
N ARG A 35 -2.43 -0.16 7.72
CA ARG A 35 -2.91 1.09 8.29
C ARG A 35 -3.29 2.10 7.21
N CYS A 36 -2.48 2.23 6.16
CA CYS A 36 -2.74 3.15 5.05
C CYS A 36 -3.96 2.74 4.21
N ILE A 37 -4.11 1.44 3.92
CA ILE A 37 -5.31 0.90 3.25
C ILE A 37 -6.55 1.19 4.10
N LYS A 38 -6.52 0.87 5.39
CA LYS A 38 -7.65 1.12 6.29
C LYS A 38 -8.01 2.61 6.37
N LYS A 39 -7.00 3.48 6.49
CA LYS A 39 -7.17 4.94 6.50
C LYS A 39 -7.90 5.42 5.25
N GLU A 40 -7.50 4.95 4.07
CA GLU A 40 -8.14 5.37 2.82
C GLU A 40 -9.55 4.80 2.64
N LEU A 41 -9.79 3.54 3.04
CA LEU A 41 -11.13 2.94 3.04
C LEU A 41 -12.09 3.74 3.94
N THR A 42 -11.66 4.08 5.16
CA THR A 42 -12.43 4.91 6.08
C THR A 42 -12.65 6.31 5.53
N LYS A 43 -11.63 6.95 4.93
CA LYS A 43 -11.74 8.28 4.33
C LYS A 43 -12.78 8.32 3.20
N ARG A 44 -12.82 7.28 2.35
CA ARG A 44 -13.78 7.16 1.25
C ARG A 44 -15.13 6.61 1.67
N ASN A 45 -15.26 6.15 2.92
CA ASN A 45 -16.44 5.47 3.43
C ASN A 45 -16.87 4.27 2.55
N ILE A 46 -15.90 3.45 2.13
CA ILE A 46 -16.12 2.26 1.31
C ILE A 46 -15.49 1.02 1.96
N THR A 47 -15.98 -0.16 1.59
CA THR A 47 -15.35 -1.44 1.93
C THR A 47 -14.41 -1.89 0.82
N MET A 48 -13.53 -2.84 1.13
CA MET A 48 -12.68 -3.47 0.11
C MET A 48 -13.51 -4.20 -0.96
N GLU A 49 -14.63 -4.80 -0.57
CA GLU A 49 -15.55 -5.48 -1.49
C GLU A 49 -16.14 -4.50 -2.51
N MET A 50 -16.60 -3.33 -2.03
CA MET A 50 -17.09 -2.25 -2.91
C MET A 50 -15.99 -1.75 -3.85
N LEU A 51 -14.76 -1.62 -3.35
CA LEU A 51 -13.63 -1.20 -4.16
C LEU A 51 -13.27 -2.23 -5.25
N ASN A 52 -13.39 -3.53 -4.95
CA ASN A 52 -13.10 -4.60 -5.91
C ASN A 52 -14.05 -4.60 -7.10
N ILE A 53 -15.32 -4.26 -6.89
CA ILE A 53 -16.32 -4.13 -7.96
C ILE A 53 -16.32 -2.74 -8.61
N SER A 54 -15.52 -1.80 -8.09
CA SER A 54 -15.47 -0.44 -8.61
C SER A 54 -14.76 -0.36 -9.97
N PRO A 55 -15.12 0.63 -10.81
CA PRO A 55 -14.41 0.92 -12.05
C PRO A 55 -12.90 1.01 -11.86
N LYS A 56 -12.15 0.61 -12.89
CA LYS A 56 -10.67 0.69 -12.90
C LYS A 56 -10.12 2.06 -12.45
N PRO A 57 -10.69 3.21 -12.89
CA PRO A 57 -10.23 4.53 -12.42
C PRO A 57 -10.32 4.72 -10.92
N ASP A 58 -11.36 4.19 -10.27
CA ASP A 58 -11.56 4.32 -8.83
C ASP A 58 -10.57 3.46 -8.05
N ARG A 59 -10.32 2.23 -8.53
CA ARG A 59 -9.27 1.34 -8.02
C ARG A 59 -7.89 2.00 -8.14
N THR A 60 -7.55 2.53 -9.32
CA THR A 60 -6.28 3.25 -9.54
C THR A 60 -6.16 4.47 -8.63
N SER A 61 -7.22 5.26 -8.49
CA SER A 61 -7.26 6.43 -7.59
C SER A 61 -7.04 6.02 -6.13
N PHE A 62 -7.64 4.92 -5.70
CA PHE A 62 -7.43 4.37 -4.36
C PHE A 62 -5.98 3.96 -4.14
N ILE A 63 -5.39 3.22 -5.07
CA ILE A 63 -4.00 2.79 -5.00
C ILE A 63 -3.07 4.00 -4.86
N ARG A 64 -3.25 5.03 -5.70
CA ARG A 64 -2.44 6.27 -5.63
C ARG A 64 -2.53 6.93 -4.25
N ALA A 65 -3.72 6.98 -3.67
CA ALA A 65 -3.89 7.56 -2.34
C ALA A 65 -3.22 6.72 -1.23
N VAL A 66 -3.32 5.38 -1.29
CA VAL A 66 -2.61 4.50 -0.36
C VAL A 66 -1.10 4.66 -0.46
N VAL A 67 -0.56 4.74 -1.68
CA VAL A 67 0.86 4.98 -1.94
C VAL A 67 1.31 6.30 -1.33
N GLN A 68 0.51 7.37 -1.49
CA GLN A 68 0.80 8.66 -0.87
C GLN A 68 0.82 8.56 0.67
N HIS A 69 -0.17 7.91 1.29
CA HIS A 69 -0.17 7.73 2.75
C HIS A 69 1.04 6.95 3.26
N VAL A 70 1.51 5.96 2.50
CA VAL A 70 2.72 5.20 2.84
C VAL A 70 3.95 6.10 2.74
N GLN A 71 4.05 6.88 1.66
CA GLN A 71 5.14 7.85 1.49
C GLN A 71 5.18 8.87 2.63
N ASP A 72 4.04 9.48 2.96
CA ASP A 72 3.92 10.49 4.02
C ASP A 72 4.36 9.89 5.36
N ALA A 73 3.87 8.69 5.70
CA ALA A 73 4.22 8.00 6.94
C ALA A 73 5.70 7.61 7.02
N ILE A 74 6.37 7.33 5.89
CA ILE A 74 7.82 7.11 5.86
C ILE A 74 8.59 8.41 6.03
N GLN A 75 8.12 9.52 5.43
CA GLN A 75 8.76 10.82 5.56
C GLN A 75 8.63 11.39 6.98
N GLU A 76 7.49 11.16 7.63
CA GLU A 76 7.23 11.59 9.02
C GLU A 76 8.09 10.81 10.03
N ASN A 77 8.57 9.61 9.69
CA ASN A 77 9.36 8.78 10.58
C ASN A 77 10.88 8.91 10.32
N PRO A 78 11.63 9.61 11.19
CA PRO A 78 13.07 9.81 10.99
C PRO A 78 13.89 8.51 11.03
N TYR A 79 13.36 7.43 11.60
CA TYR A 79 14.01 6.11 11.67
C TYR A 79 13.90 5.32 10.36
N TRP A 80 12.94 5.66 9.49
CA TRP A 80 12.73 5.00 8.21
C TRP A 80 13.33 5.77 7.03
N ARG A 81 14.28 6.68 7.31
CA ARG A 81 14.97 7.47 6.29
C ARG A 81 15.66 6.58 5.25
N THR A 82 15.22 6.71 4.00
CA THR A 82 15.87 6.11 2.83
C THR A 82 16.27 7.19 1.83
N LYS A 83 17.44 7.03 1.19
CA LYS A 83 17.94 7.94 0.15
C LYS A 83 17.18 7.76 -1.18
N HIS A 84 16.43 6.67 -1.35
CA HIS A 84 15.78 6.30 -2.60
C HIS A 84 14.25 6.24 -2.51
N LEU A 85 13.65 6.91 -1.52
CA LEU A 85 12.21 6.85 -1.21
C LEU A 85 11.33 6.92 -2.47
N ASN A 86 11.54 7.91 -3.34
CA ASN A 86 10.72 8.10 -4.53
C ASN A 86 10.74 6.87 -5.45
N LYS A 87 11.90 6.22 -5.62
CA LYS A 87 12.06 5.02 -6.46
C LYS A 87 11.40 3.79 -5.82
N SER A 88 11.52 3.66 -4.50
CA SER A 88 10.89 2.59 -3.73
C SER A 88 9.37 2.71 -3.77
N ILE A 89 8.85 3.94 -3.63
CA ILE A 89 7.43 4.27 -3.72
C ILE A 89 6.88 4.07 -5.14
N GLU A 90 7.64 4.41 -6.18
CA GLU A 90 7.24 4.13 -7.57
C GLU A 90 7.17 2.62 -7.86
N SER A 91 8.16 1.86 -7.38
CA SER A 91 8.17 0.39 -7.48
C SER A 91 7.00 -0.23 -6.72
N PHE A 92 6.71 0.30 -5.53
CA PHE A 92 5.57 -0.08 -4.71
C PHE A 92 4.24 0.18 -5.42
N TYR A 93 4.07 1.36 -6.04
CA TYR A 93 2.90 1.66 -6.87
C TYR A 93 2.73 0.67 -8.03
N LYS A 94 3.81 0.36 -8.76
CA LYS A 94 3.77 -0.57 -9.90
C LYS A 94 3.32 -1.97 -9.46
N VAL A 95 3.90 -2.52 -8.40
CA VAL A 95 3.50 -3.83 -7.88
C VAL A 95 2.05 -3.82 -7.41
N LEU A 96 1.64 -2.84 -6.60
CA LEU A 96 0.25 -2.72 -6.16
C LEU A 96 -0.73 -2.64 -7.32
N HIS A 97 -0.39 -1.86 -8.34
CA HIS A 97 -1.20 -1.71 -9.53
C HIS A 97 -1.26 -3.00 -10.35
N ASP A 98 -0.13 -3.68 -10.55
CA ASP A 98 -0.04 -4.92 -11.34
C ASP A 98 -0.74 -6.08 -10.65
N THR A 99 -0.60 -6.24 -9.33
CA THR A 99 -1.30 -7.27 -8.54
C THR A 99 -2.82 -7.05 -8.56
N TRP A 100 -3.29 -5.80 -8.67
CA TRP A 100 -4.72 -5.51 -8.82
C TRP A 100 -5.23 -5.64 -10.26
N THR A 101 -4.35 -5.52 -11.25
CA THR A 101 -4.70 -5.56 -12.69
C THR A 101 -4.53 -6.95 -13.31
N ARG A 102 -3.81 -7.87 -12.65
CA ARG A 102 -3.82 -9.31 -12.98
C ARG A 102 -5.23 -9.88 -12.74
N GLU A 103 -6.08 -9.72 -13.74
CA GLU A 103 -7.37 -10.40 -13.97
C GLU A 103 -7.40 -10.83 -15.44
#